data_AF-A0A9P7JPI6-F1
#
_entry.id   AF-A0A9P7JPI6-F1
#
_cell.length_a   1.000
_cell.length_b   1.000
_cell.length_c   1.000
_cell.angle_alpha   90.00
_cell.angle_beta   90.00
_cell.angle_gamma   90.00
#
_symmetry.space_group_name_H-M   'P 1'
#
loop_
_entity.id
_entity.type
_entity.pdbx_description
1 polymer ?
#
loop_
_entity_poly.entity_id
_entity_poly.type
_entity_poly.pdbx_seq_one_letter_code
_entity_poly.pdbx_strand_id
1 'polypeptide(L)'
;MIIPEKQLQDESAEVEEAGRDQPEAANNAMDDAPPPAYSTHVQHTSSSSSTEFQPPSKPTNFLSLVLKDKPIRGCYVINPQMEIPPSLLPQLNTGETDQERKNLYLRTKDGSIDADIWLIGQEEATPRSGRRTTLSLSSADGSITAKINTVKVVAPFLLDIYSRDGRVTVLLPRSFHGSLLLKTRQSTKLSDDLLKQSTMLSTVEHTRRYFVGDVSHRLLGNDWDGDELKVVSRDGRIIIRYKDEAELPKIGFFSRIFSS
;
A
#
# COMPACT_ATOMS: atom_id res chain seq x y z
N MET A 1 2.44 16.00 47.31
CA MET A 1 1.29 16.91 47.09
C MET A 1 0.03 16.06 47.13
N ILE A 2 -1.09 16.56 47.67
CA ILE A 2 -2.24 15.72 48.08
C ILE A 2 -3.36 15.80 47.04
N ILE A 3 -3.99 14.66 46.75
CA ILE A 3 -5.22 14.55 45.94
C ILE A 3 -6.42 14.41 46.89
N PRO A 4 -7.54 15.08 46.60
CA PRO A 4 -8.86 14.56 46.94
C PRO A 4 -9.78 14.46 45.71
N GLU A 5 -10.35 13.29 45.48
CA GLU A 5 -11.60 13.13 44.71
C GLU A 5 -12.80 13.49 45.59
N LYS A 6 -13.97 13.80 44.98
CA LYS A 6 -15.28 13.15 45.26
C LYS A 6 -16.52 13.90 44.71
N GLN A 7 -17.47 13.11 44.16
CA GLN A 7 -18.95 13.21 44.34
C GLN A 7 -19.68 14.43 43.71
N LEU A 8 -20.96 14.38 43.29
CA LEU A 8 -22.06 13.38 43.17
C LEU A 8 -22.86 13.72 41.86
N GLN A 9 -23.52 12.78 41.16
CA GLN A 9 -24.97 12.45 41.20
C GLN A 9 -25.97 13.62 41.36
N ASP A 10 -27.11 13.71 40.65
CA ASP A 10 -27.61 13.05 39.40
C ASP A 10 -28.46 14.10 38.59
N GLU A 11 -29.66 13.98 37.97
CA GLU A 11 -30.76 12.99 37.85
C GLU A 11 -31.73 13.39 36.67
N SER A 12 -32.83 12.62 36.45
CA SER A 12 -34.18 12.87 35.83
C SER A 12 -34.50 14.07 34.88
N ALA A 13 -35.56 14.06 34.02
CA ALA A 13 -36.45 13.07 33.37
C ALA A 13 -37.49 13.84 32.48
N GLU A 14 -38.50 13.15 31.90
CA GLU A 14 -39.72 13.69 31.21
C GLU A 14 -39.49 14.40 29.84
N VAL A 15 -40.05 14.05 28.66
CA VAL A 15 -41.34 13.46 28.17
C VAL A 15 -42.42 14.50 27.86
N GLU A 16 -42.83 14.60 26.57
CA GLU A 16 -44.24 14.76 26.16
C GLU A 16 -44.48 14.22 24.73
N GLU A 17 -45.74 14.17 24.28
CA GLU A 17 -46.25 13.30 23.21
C GLU A 17 -47.21 14.02 22.23
N ALA A 18 -47.79 13.25 21.30
CA ALA A 18 -49.01 13.49 20.52
C ALA A 18 -48.94 14.40 19.26
N GLY A 19 -49.74 14.00 18.27
CA GLY A 19 -49.79 14.60 16.92
C GLY A 19 -50.45 13.66 15.91
N ARG A 20 -51.74 13.38 16.10
CA ARG A 20 -52.54 12.42 15.30
C ARG A 20 -53.40 13.15 14.27
N ASP A 21 -53.62 12.56 13.10
CA ASP A 21 -54.96 12.28 12.52
C ASP A 21 -54.93 11.99 11.00
N GLN A 22 -56.03 11.38 10.54
CA GLN A 22 -56.30 10.91 9.17
C GLN A 22 -57.82 11.09 8.91
N PRO A 23 -58.25 11.43 7.68
CA PRO A 23 -59.26 10.56 7.06
C PRO A 23 -59.16 10.43 5.52
N GLU A 24 -60.01 9.55 4.99
CA GLU A 24 -60.32 9.31 3.58
C GLU A 24 -61.36 10.38 3.07
N ALA A 25 -61.95 10.40 1.86
CA ALA A 25 -62.09 9.40 0.78
C ALA A 25 -62.51 10.01 -0.59
N ALA A 26 -62.55 9.13 -1.61
CA ALA A 26 -63.60 9.00 -2.66
C ALA A 26 -63.56 9.78 -4.01
N ASN A 27 -63.80 8.98 -5.07
CA ASN A 27 -64.49 9.24 -6.36
C ASN A 27 -63.84 10.23 -7.38
N ASN A 28 -63.53 9.81 -8.61
CA ASN A 28 -64.46 9.27 -9.62
C ASN A 28 -63.78 8.35 -10.66
N ALA A 29 -64.59 7.68 -11.51
CA ALA A 29 -64.12 6.83 -12.60
C ALA A 29 -64.86 7.09 -13.94
N MET A 30 -64.09 7.22 -15.02
CA MET A 30 -64.41 7.06 -16.46
C MET A 30 -63.07 7.28 -17.19
N ASP A 31 -62.41 6.25 -17.74
CA ASP A 31 -62.76 5.45 -18.92
C ASP A 31 -62.46 6.18 -20.24
N ASP A 32 -61.19 6.12 -20.66
CA ASP A 32 -60.71 6.32 -22.03
C ASP A 32 -59.40 5.54 -22.22
N ALA A 33 -59.22 4.86 -23.35
CA ALA A 33 -58.26 3.73 -23.47
C ALA A 33 -57.37 3.79 -24.73
N PRO A 34 -56.08 4.20 -24.60
CA PRO A 34 -55.07 4.10 -25.65
C PRO A 34 -54.44 2.68 -25.75
N PRO A 35 -53.80 2.33 -26.89
CA PRO A 35 -53.57 0.93 -27.31
C PRO A 35 -52.39 0.20 -26.62
N PRO A 36 -52.35 -1.15 -26.69
CA PRO A 36 -51.33 -1.96 -26.03
C PRO A 36 -49.93 -1.77 -26.63
N ALA A 37 -48.96 -1.42 -25.78
CA ALA A 37 -47.55 -1.29 -26.13
C ALA A 37 -46.68 -2.26 -25.33
N TYR A 38 -45.98 -3.14 -26.07
CA TYR A 38 -44.93 -4.10 -25.73
C TYR A 38 -44.33 -4.17 -24.31
N SER A 39 -44.11 -5.43 -23.88
CA SER A 39 -43.54 -5.84 -22.60
C SER A 39 -42.32 -5.06 -22.11
N THR A 40 -42.50 -4.24 -21.08
CA THR A 40 -41.42 -3.83 -20.19
C THR A 40 -41.02 -5.01 -19.31
N HIS A 41 -40.08 -5.83 -19.80
CA HIS A 41 -39.50 -6.92 -19.01
C HIS A 41 -38.79 -6.30 -17.79
N VAL A 42 -39.26 -6.58 -16.58
CA VAL A 42 -38.70 -6.00 -15.35
C VAL A 42 -37.31 -6.62 -15.12
N GLN A 43 -36.29 -5.94 -15.62
CA GLN A 43 -34.91 -6.39 -15.52
C GLN A 43 -34.41 -6.08 -14.09
N HIS A 44 -34.20 -7.12 -13.29
CA HIS A 44 -33.80 -6.99 -11.88
C HIS A 44 -32.40 -6.37 -11.75
N THR A 45 -32.32 -5.05 -11.71
CA THR A 45 -31.12 -4.28 -11.44
C THR A 45 -30.74 -4.38 -9.96
N SER A 46 -29.94 -5.39 -9.59
CA SER A 46 -29.07 -5.37 -8.39
C SER A 46 -28.07 -6.54 -8.38
N SER A 47 -27.45 -6.86 -9.51
CA SER A 47 -26.17 -7.57 -9.49
C SER A 47 -25.08 -6.60 -9.02
N SER A 48 -25.01 -6.36 -7.71
CA SER A 48 -23.99 -5.53 -7.08
C SER A 48 -22.63 -6.21 -7.22
N SER A 49 -21.96 -5.98 -8.35
CA SER A 49 -20.62 -6.49 -8.62
C SER A 49 -19.64 -5.81 -7.67
N SER A 50 -19.40 -6.43 -6.52
CA SER A 50 -18.19 -6.20 -5.73
C SER A 50 -17.01 -6.46 -6.66
N THR A 51 -16.39 -5.40 -7.15
CA THR A 51 -15.21 -5.48 -8.01
C THR A 51 -14.05 -5.99 -7.16
N GLU A 52 -13.94 -7.31 -7.02
CA GLU A 52 -12.76 -7.96 -6.47
C GLU A 52 -11.54 -7.41 -7.20
N PHE A 53 -10.57 -6.94 -6.41
CA PHE A 53 -9.45 -6.16 -6.93
C PHE A 53 -8.40 -7.08 -7.57
N GLN A 54 -8.75 -7.65 -8.72
CA GLN A 54 -7.96 -8.67 -9.41
C GLN A 54 -6.59 -8.10 -9.82
N PRO A 55 -5.50 -8.86 -9.64
CA PRO A 55 -4.17 -8.42 -10.03
C PRO A 55 -4.07 -8.31 -11.57
N PRO A 56 -3.35 -7.32 -12.11
CA PRO A 56 -3.33 -7.02 -13.55
C PRO A 56 -2.51 -8.01 -14.40
N SER A 57 -1.88 -9.02 -13.79
CA SER A 57 -1.16 -10.09 -14.49
C SER A 57 -1.16 -11.39 -13.67
N LYS A 58 -0.75 -12.51 -14.27
CA LYS A 58 -0.69 -13.81 -13.58
C LYS A 58 0.32 -13.76 -12.42
N PRO A 59 -0.05 -14.23 -11.21
CA PRO A 59 0.88 -14.34 -10.09
C PRO A 59 2.07 -15.26 -10.39
N THR A 60 3.20 -14.97 -9.76
CA THR A 60 4.39 -15.83 -9.71
C THR A 60 5.05 -15.75 -8.33
N ASN A 61 6.07 -16.56 -8.11
CA ASN A 61 7.01 -16.45 -6.99
C ASN A 61 8.45 -16.46 -7.54
N PHE A 62 9.43 -16.14 -6.69
CA PHE A 62 10.87 -16.23 -6.97
C PHE A 62 11.33 -15.68 -8.34
N LEU A 63 10.75 -14.56 -8.78
CA LEU A 63 11.07 -13.98 -10.09
C LEU A 63 12.42 -13.26 -10.06
N SER A 64 13.35 -13.64 -10.93
CA SER A 64 14.66 -12.97 -11.09
C SER A 64 14.82 -12.43 -12.51
N LEU A 65 15.14 -11.14 -12.64
CA LEU A 65 15.35 -10.45 -13.91
C LEU A 65 16.62 -9.58 -13.82
N VAL A 66 17.63 -9.95 -14.59
CA VAL A 66 18.94 -9.25 -14.63
C VAL A 66 19.22 -8.74 -16.05
N LEU A 67 19.10 -7.44 -16.26
CA LEU A 67 19.32 -6.80 -17.57
C LEU A 67 20.50 -5.82 -17.50
N LYS A 68 21.60 -6.10 -18.19
CA LYS A 68 22.85 -5.31 -18.06
C LYS A 68 22.64 -3.82 -18.37
N ASP A 69 22.32 -3.48 -19.62
CA ASP A 69 22.27 -2.09 -20.11
C ASP A 69 20.89 -1.74 -20.70
N LYS A 70 19.82 -2.14 -19.98
CA LYS A 70 18.43 -1.93 -20.39
C LYS A 70 17.54 -1.60 -19.18
N PRO A 71 16.52 -0.74 -19.34
CA PRO A 71 15.56 -0.48 -18.27
C PRO A 71 14.70 -1.71 -17.99
N ILE A 72 14.32 -1.89 -16.73
CA ILE A 72 13.33 -2.86 -16.28
C ILE A 72 12.03 -2.11 -16.04
N ARG A 73 10.96 -2.46 -16.76
CA ARG A 73 9.62 -1.85 -16.57
C ARG A 73 8.55 -2.92 -16.60
N GLY A 74 7.54 -2.79 -15.75
CA GLY A 74 6.37 -3.66 -15.80
C GLY A 74 5.62 -3.76 -14.47
N CYS A 75 4.60 -4.62 -14.49
CA CYS A 75 3.82 -4.97 -13.31
C CYS A 75 4.13 -6.41 -12.86
N TYR A 76 4.49 -6.58 -11.59
CA TYR A 76 5.02 -7.81 -11.01
C TYR A 76 4.10 -8.30 -9.90
N VAL A 77 3.30 -9.32 -10.19
CA VAL A 77 2.35 -9.91 -9.24
C VAL A 77 3.02 -11.08 -8.52
N ILE A 78 3.27 -10.91 -7.23
CA ILE A 78 4.00 -11.85 -6.38
C ILE A 78 3.03 -12.51 -5.40
N ASN A 79 2.92 -13.84 -5.48
CA ASN A 79 2.28 -14.66 -4.46
C ASN A 79 3.36 -15.43 -3.69
N PRO A 80 3.69 -15.05 -2.44
CA PRO A 80 4.71 -15.72 -1.64
C PRO A 80 4.39 -17.19 -1.33
N GLN A 81 3.09 -17.54 -1.35
CA GLN A 81 2.56 -18.88 -1.06
C GLN A 81 2.50 -19.78 -2.31
N MET A 82 2.88 -19.27 -3.49
CA MET A 82 2.95 -20.09 -4.70
C MET A 82 4.23 -20.93 -4.68
N GLU A 83 4.06 -22.25 -4.55
CA GLU A 83 5.13 -23.22 -4.74
C GLU A 83 5.57 -23.27 -6.21
N ILE A 84 6.88 -23.42 -6.43
CA ILE A 84 7.47 -23.59 -7.75
C ILE A 84 8.45 -24.77 -7.68
N PRO A 85 8.35 -25.78 -8.58
CA PRO A 85 9.28 -26.90 -8.62
C PRO A 85 10.74 -26.43 -8.67
N PRO A 86 11.68 -27.04 -7.91
CA PRO A 86 13.07 -26.57 -7.85
C PRO A 86 13.78 -26.49 -9.20
N SER A 87 13.39 -27.31 -10.18
CA SER A 87 13.89 -27.30 -11.57
C SER A 87 13.45 -26.09 -12.40
N LEU A 88 12.47 -25.31 -11.93
CA LEU A 88 11.97 -24.08 -12.57
C LEU A 88 12.36 -22.81 -11.81
N LEU A 89 13.01 -22.93 -10.64
CA LEU A 89 13.53 -21.78 -9.90
C LEU A 89 14.74 -21.18 -10.63
N PRO A 90 14.99 -19.85 -10.52
CA PRO A 90 16.23 -19.26 -11.02
C PRO A 90 17.48 -19.89 -10.40
N GLN A 91 18.60 -19.81 -11.10
CA GLN A 91 19.90 -20.19 -10.51
C GLN A 91 20.24 -19.25 -9.35
N LEU A 92 20.74 -19.82 -8.26
CA LEU A 92 21.30 -19.07 -7.13
C LEU A 92 22.65 -18.47 -7.50
N ASN A 93 23.02 -17.35 -6.89
CA ASN A 93 24.38 -16.81 -7.01
C ASN A 93 25.38 -17.68 -6.22
N THR A 94 26.67 -17.62 -6.57
CA THR A 94 27.71 -18.39 -5.86
C THR A 94 27.74 -18.05 -4.36
N GLY A 95 27.37 -19.01 -3.52
CA GLY A 95 27.29 -18.86 -2.06
C GLY A 95 25.94 -18.39 -1.53
N GLU A 96 24.95 -18.12 -2.38
CA GLU A 96 23.56 -17.85 -1.99
C GLU A 96 22.82 -19.18 -1.74
N THR A 97 21.98 -19.23 -0.70
CA THR A 97 21.13 -20.38 -0.38
C THR A 97 19.68 -20.18 -0.81
N ASP A 98 18.90 -21.26 -0.94
CA ASP A 98 17.44 -21.18 -1.17
C ASP A 98 16.68 -20.45 -0.05
N GLN A 99 17.28 -20.27 1.13
CA GLN A 99 16.72 -19.44 2.21
C GLN A 99 16.93 -17.95 1.99
N GLU A 100 17.97 -17.56 1.24
CA GLU A 100 18.25 -16.17 0.90
C GLU A 100 17.57 -15.72 -0.39
N ARG A 101 17.24 -16.67 -1.29
CA ARG A 101 16.49 -16.47 -2.54
C ARG A 101 15.33 -15.48 -2.38
N LYS A 102 15.30 -14.43 -3.19
CA LYS A 102 14.25 -13.39 -3.16
C LYS A 102 12.99 -13.81 -3.90
N ASN A 103 11.81 -13.41 -3.41
CA ASN A 103 10.53 -13.60 -4.10
C ASN A 103 10.45 -12.73 -5.37
N LEU A 104 11.13 -11.57 -5.36
CA LEU A 104 11.39 -10.73 -6.53
C LEU A 104 12.81 -10.16 -6.49
N TYR A 105 13.57 -10.33 -7.58
CA TYR A 105 14.91 -9.77 -7.77
C TYR A 105 14.98 -9.06 -9.13
N LEU A 106 15.06 -7.73 -9.12
CA LEU A 106 15.18 -6.90 -10.32
C LEU A 106 16.54 -6.19 -10.30
N ARG A 107 17.41 -6.48 -11.26
CA ARG A 107 18.74 -5.86 -11.32
C ARG A 107 19.12 -5.36 -12.71
N THR A 108 19.65 -4.15 -12.76
CA THR A 108 20.31 -3.60 -13.95
C THR A 108 21.65 -2.96 -13.58
N LYS A 109 22.49 -2.70 -14.58
CA LYS A 109 23.74 -1.92 -14.41
C LYS A 109 23.47 -0.49 -14.87
N ASP A 110 23.22 -0.30 -16.15
CA ASP A 110 23.02 1.01 -16.78
C ASP A 110 21.56 1.08 -17.29
N GLY A 111 20.64 1.44 -16.39
CA GLY A 111 19.21 1.33 -16.64
C GLY A 111 18.33 1.78 -15.46
N SER A 112 17.14 2.29 -15.79
CA SER A 112 16.10 2.59 -14.79
C SER A 112 15.25 1.35 -14.46
N ILE A 113 14.75 1.28 -13.23
CA ILE A 113 13.72 0.32 -12.82
C ILE A 113 12.43 1.09 -12.55
N ASP A 114 11.33 0.67 -13.15
CA ASP A 114 9.98 1.22 -12.92
C ASP A 114 9.01 0.06 -12.71
N ALA A 115 8.76 -0.27 -11.45
CA ALA A 115 8.10 -1.51 -11.04
C ALA A 115 6.83 -1.23 -10.23
N ASP A 116 5.69 -1.64 -10.77
CA ASP A 116 4.43 -1.74 -10.03
C ASP A 116 4.31 -3.16 -9.46
N ILE A 117 4.52 -3.31 -8.16
CA ILE A 117 4.65 -4.62 -7.49
C ILE A 117 3.38 -4.88 -6.70
N TRP A 118 2.77 -6.04 -6.92
CA TRP A 118 1.52 -6.44 -6.31
C TRP A 118 1.75 -7.67 -5.43
N LEU A 119 1.64 -7.49 -4.12
CA LEU A 119 1.79 -8.56 -3.14
C LEU A 119 0.43 -9.16 -2.84
N ILE A 120 0.28 -10.46 -3.11
CA ILE A 120 -0.92 -11.23 -2.80
C ILE A 120 -0.79 -11.83 -1.41
N GLY A 121 -1.77 -11.51 -0.57
CA GLY A 121 -1.94 -12.05 0.78
C GLY A 121 -2.92 -13.22 0.83
N GLN A 122 -3.18 -13.69 2.04
CA GLN A 122 -4.23 -14.67 2.31
C GLN A 122 -5.51 -13.98 2.78
N GLU A 123 -6.61 -14.74 2.77
CA GLU A 123 -7.94 -14.24 3.14
C GLU A 123 -8.10 -14.16 4.67
N GLU A 124 -7.57 -15.15 5.38
CA GLU A 124 -7.45 -15.14 6.83
C GLU A 124 -6.00 -14.86 7.28
N ALA A 125 -5.87 -14.23 8.45
CA ALA A 125 -4.58 -13.96 9.08
C ALA A 125 -4.05 -15.23 9.77
N THR A 126 -3.49 -16.17 9.00
CA THR A 126 -2.83 -17.36 9.54
C THR A 126 -1.73 -16.97 10.54
N PRO A 127 -1.46 -17.79 11.59
CA PRO A 127 -0.36 -17.54 12.54
C PRO A 127 0.97 -17.23 11.85
N ARG A 128 1.77 -16.33 12.42
CA ARG A 128 2.96 -15.72 11.80
C ARG A 128 4.19 -16.65 11.67
N SER A 129 4.02 -17.88 11.18
CA SER A 129 5.11 -18.83 10.93
C SER A 129 5.72 -18.75 9.52
N GLY A 130 5.31 -17.77 8.71
CA GLY A 130 5.78 -17.59 7.33
C GLY A 130 7.07 -16.78 7.22
N ARG A 131 8.01 -17.25 6.39
CA ARG A 131 9.17 -16.47 5.91
C ARG A 131 8.65 -15.19 5.21
N ARG A 132 9.08 -14.02 5.71
CA ARG A 132 8.65 -12.71 5.18
C ARG A 132 8.91 -12.58 3.68
N THR A 133 8.04 -11.85 2.99
CA THR A 133 8.17 -11.64 1.54
C THR A 133 9.38 -10.77 1.26
N THR A 134 10.35 -11.24 0.46
CA THR A 134 11.60 -10.53 0.19
C THR A 134 11.67 -10.03 -1.25
N LEU A 135 11.86 -8.72 -1.41
CA LEU A 135 11.91 -8.00 -2.68
C LEU A 135 13.26 -7.27 -2.76
N SER A 136 13.96 -7.34 -3.89
CA SER A 136 15.20 -6.60 -4.09
C SER A 136 15.28 -5.94 -5.46
N LEU A 137 15.56 -4.63 -5.48
CA LEU A 137 15.69 -3.80 -6.69
C LEU A 137 17.07 -3.15 -6.70
N SER A 138 17.82 -3.29 -7.79
CA SER A 138 19.21 -2.80 -7.88
C SER A 138 19.55 -2.16 -9.22
N SER A 139 20.07 -0.93 -9.20
CA SER A 139 20.70 -0.29 -10.36
C SER A 139 22.06 0.33 -9.98
N ALA A 140 23.01 0.37 -10.92
CA ALA A 140 24.26 1.11 -10.74
C ALA A 140 24.09 2.55 -11.23
N ASP A 141 23.65 2.76 -12.46
CA ASP A 141 23.29 4.07 -13.00
C ASP A 141 21.84 4.03 -13.51
N GLY A 142 20.94 4.65 -12.74
CA GLY A 142 19.55 4.83 -13.15
C GLY A 142 18.59 5.08 -11.99
N SER A 143 17.47 5.71 -12.31
CA SER A 143 16.40 5.90 -11.33
C SER A 143 15.66 4.59 -11.03
N ILE A 144 15.23 4.43 -9.78
CA ILE A 144 14.39 3.31 -9.34
C ILE A 144 13.07 3.90 -8.83
N THR A 145 11.97 3.51 -9.46
CA THR A 145 10.61 3.72 -8.95
C THR A 145 10.03 2.37 -8.57
N ALA A 146 9.56 2.26 -7.33
CA ALA A 146 8.86 1.08 -6.82
C ALA A 146 7.50 1.51 -6.25
N LYS A 147 6.40 1.04 -6.85
CA LYS A 147 5.06 1.16 -6.30
C LYS A 147 4.66 -0.19 -5.70
N ILE A 148 4.21 -0.18 -4.45
CA ILE A 148 3.80 -1.40 -3.74
C ILE A 148 2.28 -1.37 -3.56
N ASN A 149 1.61 -2.41 -4.07
CA ASN A 149 0.20 -2.69 -3.88
C ASN A 149 0.06 -3.98 -3.07
N THR A 150 -0.97 -4.04 -2.23
CA THR A 150 -1.31 -5.17 -1.38
C THR A 150 -2.73 -5.61 -1.72
N VAL A 151 -2.97 -6.93 -1.79
CA VAL A 151 -4.27 -7.54 -2.08
C VAL A 151 -4.57 -8.61 -1.04
N LYS A 152 -5.73 -8.54 -0.39
CA LYS A 152 -6.07 -9.29 0.85
C LYS A 152 -5.06 -9.03 1.99
N VAL A 153 -5.02 -9.86 3.03
CA VAL A 153 -4.12 -9.68 4.19
C VAL A 153 -2.73 -10.20 3.84
N VAL A 154 -1.84 -9.28 3.49
CA VAL A 154 -0.45 -9.61 3.09
C VAL A 154 0.42 -9.78 4.33
N ALA A 155 1.19 -10.87 4.38
CA ALA A 155 2.19 -11.08 5.42
C ALA A 155 3.35 -10.05 5.28
N PRO A 156 4.01 -9.63 6.38
CA PRO A 156 5.00 -8.56 6.33
C PRO A 156 6.13 -8.78 5.32
N PHE A 157 6.64 -7.69 4.74
CA PHE A 157 7.61 -7.74 3.65
C PHE A 157 8.88 -6.92 3.91
N LEU A 158 9.99 -7.39 3.35
CA LEU A 158 11.27 -6.72 3.27
C LEU A 158 11.50 -6.27 1.82
N LEU A 159 11.61 -4.96 1.62
CA LEU A 159 11.98 -4.33 0.35
C LEU A 159 13.37 -3.68 0.48
N ASP A 160 14.36 -4.26 -0.22
CA ASP A 160 15.75 -3.80 -0.22
C ASP A 160 16.13 -3.18 -1.57
N ILE A 161 16.31 -1.87 -1.59
CA ILE A 161 16.59 -1.10 -2.81
C ILE A 161 18.02 -0.54 -2.76
N TYR A 162 18.82 -0.88 -3.77
CA TYR A 162 20.14 -0.32 -3.99
C TYR A 162 20.20 0.53 -5.27
N SER A 163 20.63 1.76 -5.13
CA SER A 163 21.13 2.60 -6.21
C SER A 163 22.58 2.99 -5.88
N ARG A 164 23.46 3.02 -6.87
CA ARG A 164 24.70 3.81 -6.72
C ARG A 164 24.36 5.26 -7.11
N ASP A 165 24.04 5.44 -8.38
CA ASP A 165 23.69 6.71 -8.99
C ASP A 165 22.22 6.70 -9.44
N GLY A 166 21.57 7.86 -9.45
CA GLY A 166 20.16 8.01 -9.81
C GLY A 166 19.18 8.21 -8.62
N ARG A 167 17.96 8.65 -8.93
CA ARG A 167 16.91 8.94 -7.93
C ARG A 167 16.13 7.67 -7.56
N VAL A 168 15.96 7.40 -6.27
CA VAL A 168 15.02 6.38 -5.77
C VAL A 168 13.70 7.02 -5.35
N THR A 169 12.57 6.47 -5.80
CA THR A 169 11.22 6.85 -5.36
C THR A 169 10.44 5.60 -4.96
N VAL A 170 9.90 5.55 -3.75
CA VAL A 170 9.10 4.43 -3.25
C VAL A 170 7.69 4.92 -2.90
N LEU A 171 6.68 4.21 -3.39
CA LEU A 171 5.27 4.45 -3.11
C LEU A 171 4.72 3.27 -2.29
N LEU A 172 4.51 3.49 -0.99
CA LEU A 172 4.07 2.46 -0.04
C LEU A 172 2.55 2.39 0.06
N PRO A 173 1.95 1.23 0.38
CA PRO A 173 0.56 1.16 0.81
C PRO A 173 0.41 1.84 2.18
N ARG A 174 -0.78 2.38 2.47
CA ARG A 174 -1.12 2.91 3.81
C ARG A 174 -1.03 1.85 4.92
N SER A 175 -1.09 0.57 4.56
CA SER A 175 -0.95 -0.58 5.46
C SER A 175 0.50 -0.95 5.82
N PHE A 176 1.51 -0.20 5.35
CA PHE A 176 2.91 -0.45 5.72
C PHE A 176 3.14 -0.07 7.19
N HIS A 177 3.55 -1.03 8.01
CA HIS A 177 3.82 -0.84 9.44
C HIS A 177 5.16 -1.46 9.83
N GLY A 178 6.20 -0.63 9.87
CA GLY A 178 7.54 -1.10 10.16
C GLY A 178 8.66 -0.11 9.94
N SER A 179 9.88 -0.63 9.82
CA SER A 179 11.09 0.20 9.84
C SER A 179 11.48 0.74 8.46
N LEU A 180 11.97 1.98 8.43
CA LEU A 180 12.59 2.61 7.27
C LEU A 180 14.08 2.82 7.56
N LEU A 181 14.97 2.18 6.80
CA LEU A 181 16.41 2.43 6.82
C LEU A 181 16.81 3.13 5.52
N LEU A 182 17.03 4.44 5.59
CA LEU A 182 17.34 5.28 4.43
C LEU A 182 18.78 5.77 4.51
N LYS A 183 19.65 5.36 3.58
CA LYS A 183 21.06 5.77 3.52
C LYS A 183 21.37 6.48 2.20
N THR A 184 21.80 7.75 2.27
CA THR A 184 22.35 8.51 1.14
C THR A 184 23.15 9.72 1.57
N ARG A 185 24.16 10.09 0.78
CA ARG A 185 24.90 11.36 0.90
C ARG A 185 24.10 12.59 0.49
N GLN A 186 23.03 12.40 -0.28
CA GLN A 186 22.13 13.44 -0.75
C GLN A 186 20.94 13.63 0.20
N SER A 187 19.86 14.26 -0.29
CA SER A 187 18.61 14.39 0.46
C SER A 187 17.79 13.10 0.48
N THR A 188 17.30 12.76 1.67
CA THR A 188 16.12 11.93 1.89
C THR A 188 14.90 12.84 2.05
N LYS A 189 13.74 12.42 1.53
CA LYS A 189 12.43 13.02 1.83
C LYS A 189 11.42 11.92 2.12
N LEU A 190 10.66 12.11 3.20
CA LEU A 190 9.36 11.47 3.39
C LEU A 190 8.30 12.48 2.92
N SER A 191 7.10 12.03 2.59
CA SER A 191 5.94 12.91 2.49
C SER A 191 5.47 13.38 3.87
N ASP A 192 4.72 14.48 3.92
CA ASP A 192 4.20 15.02 5.18
C ASP A 192 3.27 14.01 5.88
N ASP A 193 2.49 13.25 5.12
CA ASP A 193 1.60 12.20 5.63
C ASP A 193 2.35 10.98 6.19
N LEU A 194 3.35 10.49 5.46
CA LEU A 194 4.22 9.41 5.95
C LEU A 194 5.04 9.88 7.17
N LEU A 195 5.46 11.14 7.19
CA LEU A 195 6.22 11.73 8.29
C LEU A 195 5.37 11.84 9.57
N LYS A 196 4.11 12.30 9.48
CA LYS A 196 3.14 12.32 10.60
C LYS A 196 2.93 10.93 11.20
N GLN A 197 2.92 9.89 10.36
CA GLN A 197 2.75 8.49 10.75
C GLN A 197 4.08 7.81 11.14
N SER A 198 5.17 8.58 11.32
CA SER A 198 6.49 8.04 11.60
C SER A 198 7.18 8.64 12.82
N THR A 199 7.86 7.78 13.58
CA THR A 199 8.80 8.16 14.63
C THR A 199 10.22 8.04 14.09
N MET A 200 11.03 9.12 14.19
CA MET A 200 12.45 9.05 13.85
C MET A 200 13.22 8.33 14.97
N LEU A 201 13.81 7.18 14.66
CA LEU A 201 14.56 6.36 15.63
C LEU A 201 16.02 6.82 15.78
N SER A 202 16.68 7.16 14.67
CA SER A 202 18.05 7.69 14.72
C SER A 202 18.45 8.40 13.42
N THR A 203 19.43 9.31 13.52
CA THR A 203 20.22 9.80 12.38
C THR A 203 21.69 9.65 12.73
N VAL A 204 22.45 8.93 11.90
CA VAL A 204 23.89 8.67 12.06
C VAL A 204 24.56 8.80 10.70
N GLU A 205 25.46 9.78 10.56
CA GLU A 205 26.05 10.17 9.27
C GLU A 205 24.99 10.38 8.17
N HIS A 206 25.17 9.69 7.05
CA HIS A 206 24.30 9.61 5.88
C HIS A 206 23.11 8.64 6.04
N THR A 207 22.88 8.10 7.24
CA THR A 207 21.86 7.08 7.51
C THR A 207 20.78 7.64 8.43
N ARG A 208 19.52 7.56 8.02
CA ARG A 208 18.34 7.87 8.85
C ARG A 208 17.51 6.61 9.07
N ARG A 209 17.01 6.43 10.29
CA ARG A 209 16.08 5.37 10.65
C ARG A 209 14.77 5.96 11.14
N TYR A 210 13.66 5.46 10.62
CA TYR A 210 12.31 5.78 11.07
C TYR A 210 11.54 4.49 11.35
N PHE A 211 10.44 4.61 12.06
CA PHE A 211 9.44 3.57 12.26
C PHE A 211 8.07 4.13 11.86
N VAL A 212 7.24 3.37 11.14
CA VAL A 212 5.91 3.80 10.66
C VAL A 212 4.82 3.03 11.40
N GLY A 213 3.86 3.75 11.98
CA GLY A 213 2.87 3.22 12.93
C GLY A 213 3.38 3.20 14.38
N ASP A 214 2.65 2.55 15.27
CA ASP A 214 3.02 2.47 16.69
C ASP A 214 4.15 1.45 16.94
N VAL A 215 5.16 1.91 17.66
CA VAL A 215 6.34 1.15 18.08
C VAL A 215 6.12 0.49 19.46
N SER A 216 5.26 1.06 20.30
CA SER A 216 5.09 0.70 21.71
C SER A 216 4.66 -0.75 21.91
N HIS A 217 3.71 -1.23 21.11
CA HIS A 217 3.25 -2.63 21.18
C HIS A 217 4.25 -3.68 20.66
N ARG A 218 5.41 -3.30 20.10
CA ARG A 218 6.35 -4.24 19.44
C ARG A 218 7.77 -4.27 20.00
N LEU A 219 8.12 -3.38 20.93
CA LEU A 219 9.46 -3.35 21.57
C LEU A 219 9.68 -4.41 22.68
N LEU A 220 8.70 -5.28 22.92
CA LEU A 220 8.74 -6.30 23.99
C LEU A 220 9.37 -7.64 23.55
N GLY A 221 9.79 -7.76 22.29
CA GLY A 221 10.46 -8.94 21.75
C GLY A 221 11.77 -8.57 21.03
N ASN A 222 12.75 -9.50 21.03
CA ASN A 222 14.05 -9.27 20.39
C ASN A 222 14.00 -9.36 18.85
N ASP A 223 13.05 -10.13 18.30
CA ASP A 223 12.94 -10.37 16.86
C ASP A 223 11.85 -9.49 16.23
N TRP A 224 12.27 -8.59 15.33
CA TRP A 224 11.35 -7.76 14.55
C TRP A 224 10.70 -8.58 13.43
N ASP A 225 9.36 -8.66 13.42
CA ASP A 225 8.58 -9.50 12.51
C ASP A 225 7.75 -8.73 11.47
N GLY A 226 7.72 -7.39 11.54
CA GLY A 226 6.91 -6.54 10.67
C GLY A 226 7.63 -6.12 9.38
N ASP A 227 7.11 -5.07 8.75
CA ASP A 227 7.63 -4.59 7.47
C ASP A 227 9.02 -3.96 7.60
N GLU A 228 9.78 -4.00 6.51
CA GLU A 228 11.08 -3.35 6.41
C GLU A 228 11.25 -2.71 5.01
N LEU A 229 11.54 -1.42 4.97
CA LEU A 229 12.03 -0.73 3.78
C LEU A 229 13.48 -0.29 4.00
N LYS A 230 14.40 -0.94 3.30
CA LYS A 230 15.81 -0.57 3.23
C LYS A 230 16.08 0.10 1.88
N VAL A 231 16.53 1.35 1.90
CA VAL A 231 16.94 2.08 0.69
C VAL A 231 18.35 2.63 0.89
N VAL A 232 19.27 2.16 0.05
CA VAL A 232 20.64 2.66 -0.03
C VAL A 232 20.81 3.31 -1.40
N SER A 233 21.02 4.62 -1.44
CA SER A 233 21.54 5.32 -2.62
C SER A 233 22.91 5.89 -2.27
N ARG A 234 23.92 5.76 -3.14
CA ARG A 234 25.25 6.29 -2.83
C ARG A 234 25.27 7.81 -2.95
N ASP A 235 25.08 8.31 -4.17
CA ASP A 235 25.17 9.73 -4.51
C ASP A 235 23.85 10.28 -5.11
N GLY A 236 22.73 9.54 -4.93
CA GLY A 236 21.39 9.88 -5.42
C GLY A 236 20.33 10.20 -4.35
N ARG A 237 19.23 10.87 -4.75
CA ARG A 237 18.16 11.34 -3.84
C ARG A 237 17.11 10.24 -3.58
N ILE A 238 16.64 10.14 -2.34
CA ILE A 238 15.62 9.17 -1.90
C ILE A 238 14.32 9.89 -1.56
N ILE A 239 13.19 9.44 -2.12
CA ILE A 239 11.85 9.98 -1.84
C ILE A 239 10.89 8.84 -1.51
N ILE A 240 10.35 8.82 -0.28
CA ILE A 240 9.35 7.84 0.18
C ILE A 240 8.02 8.58 0.42
N ARG A 241 6.90 7.97 0.03
CA ARG A 241 5.54 8.50 0.25
C ARG A 241 4.53 7.36 0.18
N TYR A 242 3.28 7.59 0.58
CA TYR A 242 2.21 6.64 0.29
C TYR A 242 1.77 6.71 -1.19
N LYS A 243 1.15 5.64 -1.68
CA LYS A 243 0.81 5.48 -3.11
C LYS A 243 -0.33 6.39 -3.56
N ASP A 244 -1.33 6.59 -2.71
CA ASP A 244 -2.50 7.44 -2.96
C ASP A 244 -2.09 8.92 -3.13
N GLU A 245 -1.09 9.39 -2.39
CA GLU A 245 -0.50 10.74 -2.57
C GLU A 245 0.12 10.97 -3.96
N ALA A 246 0.47 9.89 -4.68
CA ALA A 246 0.99 9.98 -6.04
C ALA A 246 -0.10 10.02 -7.11
N GLU A 247 -1.32 9.62 -6.74
CA GLU A 247 -2.49 9.48 -7.62
C GLU A 247 -3.43 10.68 -7.48
N LEU A 248 -3.37 11.43 -6.37
CA LEU A 248 -4.01 12.74 -6.25
C LEU A 248 -3.51 13.72 -7.34
N PRO A 249 -4.40 14.27 -8.19
CA PRO A 249 -3.99 15.25 -9.18
C PRO A 249 -3.50 16.53 -8.50
N LYS A 250 -2.33 17.02 -8.91
CA LYS A 250 -1.80 18.30 -8.43
C LYS A 250 -2.64 19.45 -8.98
N ILE A 251 -3.65 19.86 -8.21
CA ILE A 251 -4.39 21.11 -8.42
C ILE A 251 -3.34 22.24 -8.51
N GLY A 252 -3.30 22.91 -9.65
CA GLY A 252 -2.11 23.63 -10.10
C GLY A 252 -1.87 24.94 -9.36
N PHE A 253 -0.72 25.08 -8.70
CA PHE A 253 -0.22 26.34 -8.12
C PHE A 253 0.26 27.35 -9.19
N PHE A 254 -0.49 27.51 -10.28
CA PHE A 254 -0.19 28.39 -11.41
C PHE A 254 -1.40 29.23 -11.87
N SER A 255 -2.23 29.69 -10.92
CA SER A 255 -3.33 30.65 -11.16
C SER A 255 -2.98 32.08 -10.74
N ARG A 256 -1.79 32.56 -11.14
CA ARG A 256 -1.41 33.99 -11.07
C ARG A 256 -0.54 34.37 -12.26
N ILE A 257 -1.15 35.07 -13.22
CA ILE A 257 -0.67 36.22 -14.01
C ILE A 257 -1.79 36.52 -15.04
N PHE A 258 -1.96 37.80 -15.42
CA PHE A 258 -3.04 38.33 -16.28
C PHE A 258 -4.46 38.34 -15.69
N SER A 259 -4.73 39.38 -14.90
CA SER A 259 -5.94 40.21 -15.08
C SER A 259 -5.47 41.67 -15.19
N SER A 260 -6.25 42.51 -15.87
CA SER A 260 -5.90 43.89 -16.25
C SER A 260 -5.60 44.83 -15.08
#